data_AF-A0A5C3NRH5-F1
#
_entry.id   AF-A0A5C3NRH5-F1
#
_cell.length_a   1.000
_cell.length_b   1.000
_cell.length_c   1.000
_cell.angle_alpha   90.00
_cell.angle_beta   90.00
_cell.angle_gamma   90.00
#
_symmetry.space_group_name_H-M   'P 1'
#
loop_
_entity.id
_entity.type
_entity.pdbx_description
1 polymer ?
#
loop_
_entity_poly.entity_id
_entity_poly.type
_entity_poly.pdbx_seq_one_letter_code
_entity_poly.pdbx_strand_id
1 'polypeptide(L)'
;PSDELFDPAYAKSPDRSDLWWRNIFENPTTVQFDHRCLAITTYVATAALYASTFNPALRFVLPPLAKRMATAAFAMANVQVLLGISTLLYLVPIPLAAAHQAGSVALLTTLIHLVVALRRPGQAARAWRQALQNGKKGVH
;
A
#
# COMPACT_ATOMS: atom_id res chain seq x y z
N PRO A 1 30.05 0.95 8.74
CA PRO A 1 28.64 1.41 8.72
C PRO A 1 27.60 0.29 8.98
N SER A 2 27.96 -1.00 8.84
CA SER A 2 27.14 -2.14 9.26
C SER A 2 26.98 -2.25 10.78
N ASP A 3 27.95 -1.72 11.54
CA ASP A 3 27.99 -1.84 13.00
C ASP A 3 26.92 -0.98 13.70
N GLU A 4 26.39 0.07 13.06
CA GLU A 4 25.25 0.85 13.57
C GLU A 4 23.89 0.21 13.25
N LEU A 5 23.81 -0.60 12.19
CA LEU A 5 22.58 -1.29 11.76
C LEU A 5 22.38 -2.63 12.46
N PHE A 6 23.47 -3.29 12.83
CA PHE A 6 23.49 -4.59 13.53
C PHE A 6 24.27 -4.48 14.83
N ASP A 7 23.89 -3.52 15.67
CA ASP A 7 24.58 -3.28 16.93
C ASP A 7 24.32 -4.47 17.89
N PRO A 8 25.38 -5.15 18.39
CA PRO A 8 25.27 -6.22 19.37
C PRO A 8 24.64 -5.80 20.70
N ALA A 9 24.60 -4.51 21.02
CA ALA A 9 23.98 -3.96 22.23
C ALA A 9 22.47 -4.26 22.31
N TYR A 10 21.81 -4.49 21.17
CA TYR A 10 20.40 -4.86 21.10
C TYR A 10 20.16 -6.38 21.13
N ALA A 11 21.20 -7.22 21.14
CA ALA A 11 21.06 -8.66 21.33
C ALA A 11 20.94 -8.99 22.82
N LYS A 12 19.85 -9.67 23.22
CA LYS A 12 19.69 -10.19 24.58
C LYS A 12 20.06 -11.66 24.70
N SER A 13 20.01 -12.42 23.60
CA SER A 13 20.39 -13.83 23.61
C SER A 13 21.92 -14.00 23.60
N PRO A 14 22.47 -14.92 24.42
CA PRO A 14 23.90 -15.23 24.42
C PRO A 14 24.44 -15.72 23.06
N ASP A 15 23.56 -16.28 22.22
CA ASP A 15 23.87 -16.81 20.89
C ASP A 15 23.74 -15.78 19.75
N ARG A 16 23.28 -14.55 20.05
CA ARG A 16 23.04 -13.47 19.08
C ARG A 16 22.04 -13.82 17.96
N SER A 17 21.20 -14.83 18.13
CA SER A 17 20.15 -15.19 17.15
C SER A 17 19.05 -14.14 17.04
N ASP A 18 18.86 -13.34 18.09
CA ASP A 18 17.85 -12.28 18.16
C ASP A 18 18.32 -10.93 17.61
N LEU A 19 19.60 -10.83 17.26
CA LEU A 19 20.27 -9.60 16.86
C LEU A 19 19.66 -9.00 15.60
N TRP A 20 19.28 -9.82 14.63
CA TRP A 20 18.66 -9.38 13.38
C TRP A 20 17.26 -8.81 13.55
N TRP A 21 16.32 -9.55 14.15
CA TRP A 21 14.93 -9.08 14.28
C TRP A 21 14.83 -7.92 15.29
N ARG A 22 15.60 -7.95 16.38
CA ARG A 22 15.62 -6.85 17.34
C ARG A 22 16.20 -5.59 16.73
N ASN A 23 17.30 -5.66 15.97
CA ASN A 23 17.80 -4.44 15.33
C ASN A 23 16.81 -3.87 14.29
N ILE A 24 16.05 -4.71 13.58
CA ILE A 24 15.03 -4.22 12.63
C ILE A 24 13.90 -3.45 13.33
N PHE A 25 13.52 -3.84 14.56
CA PHE A 25 12.38 -3.22 15.27
C PHE A 25 12.75 -2.28 16.42
N GLU A 26 13.89 -2.48 17.05
CA GLU A 26 14.33 -1.79 18.27
C GLU A 26 15.46 -0.78 18.00
N ASN A 27 16.21 -0.91 16.90
CA ASN A 27 17.23 0.08 16.53
C ASN A 27 16.58 1.25 15.77
N PRO A 28 16.56 2.47 16.33
CA PRO A 28 15.87 3.62 15.74
C PRO A 28 16.42 4.01 14.36
N THR A 29 17.71 3.76 14.10
CA THR A 29 18.34 4.06 12.80
C THR A 29 17.85 3.09 11.73
N THR A 30 17.79 1.79 12.05
CA THR A 30 17.30 0.75 11.14
C THR A 30 15.81 0.92 10.87
N VAL A 31 14.99 1.19 11.90
CA VAL A 31 13.55 1.46 11.75
C VAL A 31 13.30 2.67 10.84
N GLN A 32 14.07 3.75 10.97
CA GLN A 32 13.94 4.92 10.09
C GLN A 32 14.37 4.62 8.66
N PHE A 33 15.43 3.84 8.46
CA PHE A 33 15.87 3.40 7.14
C PHE A 33 14.77 2.57 6.45
N ASP A 34 14.23 1.57 7.13
CA ASP A 34 13.16 0.72 6.61
C ASP A 34 11.91 1.52 6.30
N HIS A 35 11.51 2.45 7.18
CA HIS A 35 10.40 3.35 6.93
C HIS A 35 10.60 4.19 5.67
N ARG A 36 11.80 4.74 5.44
CA ARG A 36 12.11 5.52 4.22
C ARG A 36 12.04 4.66 2.96
N CYS A 37 12.60 3.45 3.00
CA CYS A 37 12.53 2.50 1.90
C CYS A 37 11.08 2.13 1.58
N LEU A 38 10.26 1.83 2.59
CA LEU A 38 8.84 1.54 2.42
C LEU A 38 8.05 2.74 1.90
N ALA A 39 8.34 3.96 2.38
CA ALA A 39 7.69 5.18 1.93
C ALA A 39 7.98 5.45 0.45
N ILE A 40 9.25 5.38 0.04
CA ILE A 40 9.68 5.63 -1.35
C ILE A 40 9.07 4.58 -2.29
N THR A 41 9.19 3.30 -1.94
CA THR A 41 8.66 2.20 -2.77
C THR A 41 7.14 2.30 -2.91
N THR A 42 6.42 2.61 -1.83
CA THR A 42 4.97 2.79 -1.86
C THR A 42 4.57 4.00 -2.72
N TYR A 43 5.28 5.11 -2.59
CA TYR A 43 5.00 6.32 -3.38
C TYR A 43 5.21 6.05 -4.87
N VAL A 44 6.35 5.45 -5.25
CA VAL A 44 6.63 5.08 -6.65
C VAL A 44 5.62 4.08 -7.18
N ALA A 45 5.26 3.06 -6.40
CA ALA A 45 4.28 2.06 -6.82
C ALA A 45 2.88 2.68 -7.05
N THR A 46 2.41 3.52 -6.13
CA THR A 46 1.11 4.20 -6.26
C THR A 46 1.10 5.21 -7.42
N ALA A 47 2.21 5.92 -7.65
CA ALA A 47 2.39 6.79 -8.80
C ALA A 47 2.35 6.01 -10.13
N ALA A 48 3.06 4.88 -10.19
CA ALA A 48 3.06 4.00 -11.36
C ALA A 48 1.67 3.41 -11.63
N LEU A 49 0.96 2.99 -10.58
CA LEU A 49 -0.43 2.51 -10.70
C LEU A 49 -1.34 3.62 -11.22
N TYR A 50 -1.24 4.84 -10.71
CA TYR A 50 -2.00 5.98 -11.20
C TYR A 50 -1.66 6.31 -12.66
N ALA A 51 -0.37 6.35 -13.02
CA ALA A 51 0.10 6.57 -14.40
C ALA A 51 -0.44 5.49 -15.36
N SER A 52 -0.49 4.23 -14.93
CA SER A 52 -1.04 3.13 -15.73
C SER A 52 -2.50 3.34 -16.13
N THR A 53 -3.27 4.12 -15.36
CA THR A 53 -4.68 4.41 -15.67
C THR A 53 -4.86 5.34 -16.89
N PHE A 54 -3.80 6.00 -17.33
CA PHE A 54 -3.77 6.82 -18.54
C PHE A 54 -3.29 6.05 -19.78
N ASN A 55 -2.75 4.84 -19.60
CA ASN A 55 -2.30 4.01 -20.71
C ASN A 55 -3.50 3.59 -21.60
N PRO A 56 -3.52 3.96 -22.89
CA PRO A 56 -4.61 3.62 -23.80
C PRO A 56 -4.90 2.12 -23.90
N ALA A 57 -3.87 1.27 -23.82
CA ALA A 57 -4.00 -0.18 -23.90
C ALA A 57 -4.76 -0.77 -22.69
N LEU A 58 -4.62 -0.14 -21.52
CA LEU A 58 -5.25 -0.59 -20.28
C LEU A 58 -6.62 0.05 -20.04
N ARG A 59 -6.89 1.21 -20.67
CA ARG A 59 -8.12 1.99 -20.49
C ARG A 59 -9.41 1.21 -20.78
N PHE A 60 -9.39 0.30 -21.76
CA PHE A 60 -10.56 -0.51 -22.12
C PHE A 60 -10.75 -1.74 -21.22
N VAL A 61 -9.70 -2.16 -20.52
CA VAL A 61 -9.71 -3.38 -19.69
C VAL A 61 -9.92 -3.07 -18.21
N LEU A 62 -9.50 -1.88 -17.75
CA LEU A 62 -9.62 -1.50 -16.35
C LEU A 62 -11.08 -1.23 -15.94
N PRO A 63 -11.58 -1.87 -14.87
CA PRO A 63 -12.84 -1.48 -14.26
C PRO A 63 -12.81 -0.02 -13.79
N PRO A 64 -13.92 0.74 -13.90
CA PRO A 64 -13.99 2.12 -13.41
C PRO A 64 -13.65 2.25 -11.91
N LEU A 65 -14.01 1.24 -11.12
CA LEU A 65 -13.66 1.18 -9.69
C LEU A 65 -12.15 1.07 -9.47
N ALA A 66 -11.45 0.23 -10.25
CA ALA A 66 -9.99 0.09 -10.15
C ALA A 66 -9.29 1.42 -10.46
N LYS A 67 -9.74 2.15 -11.49
CA LYS A 67 -9.21 3.49 -11.78
C LYS A 67 -9.41 4.46 -10.61
N ARG A 68 -10.62 4.50 -10.01
CA ARG A 68 -10.91 5.35 -8.85
C ARG A 68 -10.03 4.99 -7.64
N MET A 69 -9.84 3.71 -7.36
CA MET A 69 -9.01 3.25 -6.24
C MET A 69 -7.53 3.55 -6.47
N ALA A 70 -7.01 3.42 -7.70
CA ALA A 70 -5.64 3.80 -8.04
C ALA A 70 -5.41 5.32 -7.84
N THR A 71 -6.34 6.16 -8.29
CA THR A 71 -6.29 7.61 -8.04
C THR A 71 -6.36 7.93 -6.55
N ALA A 72 -7.28 7.29 -5.81
CA ALA A 72 -7.43 7.50 -4.36
C ALA A 72 -6.17 7.08 -3.59
N ALA A 73 -5.56 5.95 -3.96
CA ALA A 73 -4.31 5.49 -3.34
C ALA A 73 -3.17 6.49 -3.57
N PHE A 74 -3.00 6.99 -4.80
CA PHE A 74 -1.98 8.00 -5.07
C PHE A 74 -2.27 9.34 -4.37
N ALA A 75 -3.53 9.78 -4.32
CA ALA A 75 -3.90 10.97 -3.56
C ALA A 75 -3.56 10.84 -2.07
N MET A 76 -3.91 9.69 -1.46
CA MET A 76 -3.58 9.40 -0.06
C MET A 76 -2.06 9.30 0.18
N ALA A 77 -1.30 8.77 -0.78
CA ALA A 77 0.16 8.76 -0.70
C ALA A 77 0.76 10.19 -0.66
N ASN A 78 0.20 11.13 -1.42
CA ASN A 78 0.62 12.54 -1.34
C ASN A 78 0.26 13.17 0.01
N VAL A 79 -0.92 12.88 0.56
CA VAL A 79 -1.29 13.30 1.92
C VAL A 79 -0.30 12.73 2.96
N GLN A 80 0.11 11.47 2.82
CA GLN A 80 1.09 10.86 3.71
C GLN A 80 2.46 11.55 3.66
N VAL A 81 2.94 11.92 2.47
CA VAL A 81 4.18 12.69 2.32
C VAL A 81 4.07 14.04 3.01
N LEU A 82 2.96 14.76 2.82
CA LEU A 82 2.75 16.05 3.48
C LEU A 82 2.69 15.92 5.01
N LEU A 83 1.98 14.91 5.53
CA LEU A 83 1.93 14.63 6.96
C LEU A 83 3.30 14.24 7.51
N GLY A 84 4.07 13.42 6.79
CA GLY A 84 5.42 13.02 7.18
C GLY A 84 6.42 14.18 7.19
N ILE A 85 6.32 15.12 6.25
CA ILE A 85 7.13 16.35 6.29
C ILE A 85 6.68 17.23 7.47
N SER A 86 5.36 17.34 7.69
CA SER A 86 4.81 18.15 8.78
C SER A 86 5.23 17.61 10.16
N THR A 87 5.27 16.29 10.36
CA THR A 87 5.76 15.71 11.63
C THR A 87 7.22 16.07 11.88
N LEU A 88 8.07 16.15 10.85
CA LEU A 88 9.45 16.60 11.03
C LEU A 88 9.53 18.10 11.36
N LEU A 89 8.77 18.94 10.67
CA LEU A 89 8.78 20.40 10.87
C LEU A 89 8.28 20.81 12.26
N TYR A 90 7.29 20.09 12.79
CA TYR A 90 6.67 20.39 14.09
C TYR A 90 7.21 19.55 15.26
N LEU A 91 8.37 18.89 15.11
CA LEU A 91 9.00 18.08 16.17
C LEU A 91 8.08 16.94 16.69
N VAL A 92 7.47 16.21 15.76
CA VAL A 92 6.64 15.01 15.96
C VAL A 92 5.48 15.25 16.96
N PRO A 93 4.56 16.19 16.68
CA PRO A 93 3.42 16.40 17.56
C PRO A 93 2.48 15.19 17.44
N ILE A 94 2.00 14.69 18.59
CA ILE A 94 1.22 13.45 18.69
C ILE A 94 0.03 13.42 17.72
N PRO A 95 -0.77 14.49 17.55
CA PRO A 95 -1.91 14.45 16.63
C PRO A 95 -1.50 14.26 15.16
N LEU A 96 -0.41 14.89 14.70
CA LEU A 96 0.06 14.71 13.32
C LEU A 96 0.67 13.31 13.13
N ALA A 97 1.41 12.82 14.11
CA ALA A 97 1.96 11.46 14.07
C ALA A 97 0.84 10.41 14.02
N ALA A 98 -0.21 10.57 14.84
CA ALA A 98 -1.38 9.70 14.84
C ALA A 98 -2.15 9.80 13.51
N ALA A 99 -2.34 11.01 12.97
CA ALA A 99 -2.96 11.21 11.67
C ALA A 99 -2.16 10.52 10.55
N HIS A 100 -0.83 10.60 10.59
CA HIS A 100 0.05 9.92 9.64
C HIS A 100 -0.06 8.40 9.75
N GLN A 101 -0.12 7.84 10.97
CA GLN A 101 -0.33 6.41 11.16
C GLN A 101 -1.70 5.94 10.66
N ALA A 102 -2.78 6.67 11.00
CA ALA A 102 -4.12 6.39 10.48
C ALA A 102 -4.19 6.50 8.95
N GLY A 103 -3.47 7.47 8.38
CA GLY A 103 -3.31 7.64 6.94
C GLY A 103 -2.69 6.43 6.25
N SER A 104 -1.71 5.77 6.88
CA SER A 104 -1.12 4.52 6.35
C SER A 104 -2.14 3.39 6.28
N VAL A 105 -3.02 3.28 7.27
CA VAL A 105 -4.10 2.28 7.28
C VAL A 105 -5.12 2.56 6.16
N ALA A 106 -5.49 3.82 5.96
CA ALA A 106 -6.39 4.22 4.88
C ALA A 106 -5.77 3.94 3.50
N LEU A 107 -4.48 4.24 3.31
CA LEU A 107 -3.74 3.93 2.09
C LEU A 107 -3.74 2.42 1.81
N LEU A 108 -3.37 1.61 2.81
CA LEU A 108 -3.35 0.16 2.69
C LEU A 108 -4.74 -0.40 2.35
N THR A 109 -5.77 0.10 3.03
CA THR A 109 -7.16 -0.29 2.77
C THR A 109 -7.55 0.01 1.32
N THR A 110 -7.17 1.18 0.81
CA THR A 110 -7.45 1.59 -0.58
C THR A 110 -6.72 0.69 -1.59
N LEU A 111 -5.48 0.30 -1.31
CA LEU A 111 -4.71 -0.64 -2.13
C LEU A 111 -5.32 -2.05 -2.11
N ILE A 112 -5.80 -2.53 -0.96
CA ILE A 112 -6.54 -3.80 -0.88
C ILE A 112 -7.81 -3.72 -1.74
N HIS A 113 -8.57 -2.63 -1.66
CA HIS A 113 -9.76 -2.43 -2.50
C HIS A 113 -9.43 -2.37 -3.98
N LEU A 114 -8.30 -1.75 -4.35
CA LEU A 114 -7.80 -1.77 -5.73
C LEU A 114 -7.55 -3.21 -6.20
N VAL A 115 -6.84 -4.02 -5.41
CA VAL A 115 -6.58 -5.43 -5.73
C VAL A 115 -7.89 -6.21 -5.89
N VAL A 116 -8.85 -6.02 -4.99
CA VAL A 116 -10.17 -6.65 -5.08
C VAL A 116 -10.93 -6.19 -6.33
N ALA A 117 -10.85 -4.91 -6.69
CA ALA A 117 -11.48 -4.39 -7.90
C ALA A 117 -10.84 -4.92 -9.20
N LEU A 118 -9.54 -5.24 -9.15
CA LEU A 118 -8.79 -5.84 -10.26
C LEU A 118 -9.04 -7.36 -10.38
N ARG A 119 -9.25 -8.07 -9.26
CA ARG A 119 -9.76 -9.44 -9.28
C ARG A 119 -11.13 -9.40 -9.93
N ARG A 120 -11.36 -10.13 -11.02
CA ARG A 120 -12.54 -9.98 -11.88
C ARG A 120 -13.82 -10.57 -11.26
N PRO A 121 -14.76 -9.82 -10.62
CA PRO A 121 -16.11 -10.31 -10.36
C PRO A 121 -16.90 -10.48 -11.67
N GLY A 122 -16.49 -9.75 -12.72
CA GLY A 122 -17.20 -9.69 -13.99
C GLY A 122 -17.13 -10.95 -14.85
N GLN A 123 -16.14 -11.83 -14.75
CA GLN A 123 -16.15 -13.05 -15.58
C GLN A 123 -17.19 -14.05 -15.08
N ALA A 124 -17.16 -14.37 -13.78
CA ALA A 124 -18.15 -15.23 -13.16
C ALA A 124 -19.56 -14.60 -13.24
N ALA A 125 -19.72 -13.31 -12.91
CA ALA A 125 -21.02 -12.65 -12.98
C ALA A 125 -21.54 -12.46 -14.42
N ARG A 126 -20.67 -12.22 -15.41
CA ARG A 126 -21.09 -12.18 -16.84
C ARG A 126 -21.42 -13.58 -17.36
N ALA A 127 -20.65 -14.60 -17.00
CA ALA A 127 -20.95 -16.00 -17.33
C ALA A 127 -22.29 -16.44 -16.72
N TRP A 128 -22.55 -16.08 -15.46
CA TRP A 128 -23.82 -16.38 -14.78
C TRP A 128 -25.00 -15.62 -15.40
N ARG A 129 -24.83 -14.34 -15.76
CA ARG A 129 -25.87 -13.57 -16.48
C ARG A 129 -26.14 -14.11 -17.87
N GLN A 130 -25.11 -14.55 -18.60
CA GLN A 130 -25.27 -15.20 -19.90
C GLN A 130 -26.00 -16.55 -19.78
N ALA A 131 -25.68 -17.35 -18.75
CA ALA A 131 -26.39 -18.60 -18.47
C ALA A 131 -27.88 -18.38 -18.17
N LEU A 132 -28.22 -17.37 -17.37
CA LEU A 132 -29.62 -17.00 -17.08
C LEU A 132 -30.38 -16.49 -18.31
N GLN A 133 -29.71 -15.75 -19.21
CA GLN A 133 -30.32 -15.25 -20.44
C GLN A 133 -30.52 -16.36 -21.48
N ASN A 134 -29.61 -17.32 -21.58
CA ASN A 134 -29.74 -18.46 -22.48
C ASN A 134 -30.80 -19.46 -22.00
N GLY A 135 -30.91 -19.68 -20.68
CA GLY A 135 -31.97 -20.51 -20.09
C GLY A 135 -33.39 -19.97 -20.33
N LYS A 136 -33.56 -18.64 -20.42
CA LYS A 136 -34.86 -18.03 -20.76
C LYS A 136 -35.23 -18.13 -22.25
N LYS A 137 -34.26 -18.31 -23.14
CA LYS A 137 -34.49 -18.42 -24.60
C LYS A 137 -34.84 -19.84 -25.07
N GLY A 138 -34.56 -20.87 -24.27
CA GLY A 138 -34.84 -22.28 -24.63
C GLY A 138 -36.19 -22.81 -24.14
N VAL A 139 -37.07 -21.96 -23.60
CA VAL A 139 -38.39 -22.33 -23.03
C VAL A 139 -39.57 -21.82 -23.89
N HIS A 140 -39.28 -21.19 -25.03
CA HIS A 140 -40.26 -20.82 -26.06
C HIS A 140 -40.02 -21.64 -27.32
#